data_AF-A0A081EW39-F1
#
_entry.id   AF-A0A081EW39-F1
#
_cell.length_a   1.000
_cell.length_b   1.000
_cell.length_c   1.000
_cell.angle_alpha   90.00
_cell.angle_beta   90.00
_cell.angle_gamma   90.00
#
_symmetry.space_group_name_H-M   'P 1'
#
loop_
_entity.id
_entity.type
_entity.pdbx_description
1 polymer ?
#
loop_
_entity_poly.entity_id
_entity_poly.type
_entity_poly.pdbx_seq_one_letter_code
_entity_poly.pdbx_strand_id
1 'polypeptide(L)'
;MEPTTSGRFRVHDRRPRPDIDGTGPSDPPEEFVLVEYPEESIDPTAPDAEDRFDPLYAAAEGYEGALADRVASLEPGFVVDTTLAWTDGSARFADVEVVRESRFRFADDVEGMFEAAVDAWDQIRSAGEAVGSITTRSNDGEPNGALYLFADAPGSDAFTDLRAGRIPIEPLAARVNESREDDGPREVFVLRPAAHDFVAVYVVFDREGVLAQTMRDTYDLGPGLAAGLDDGALDAAKAGSDGDGDGSGDEGGLSDGDEDGFDALDRL
;
A
#
# COMPACT_ATOMS: atom_id res chain seq x y z
N MET A 1 20.68 -31.87 3.47
CA MET A 1 19.89 -30.82 4.15
C MET A 1 19.94 -29.65 3.21
N GLU A 2 18.80 -29.24 2.67
CA GLU A 2 18.73 -28.06 1.81
C GLU A 2 19.01 -26.82 2.68
N PRO A 3 19.72 -25.81 2.16
CA PRO A 3 19.87 -24.56 2.89
C PRO A 3 18.50 -23.92 3.07
N THR A 4 18.27 -23.33 4.25
CA THR A 4 17.04 -22.59 4.55
C THR A 4 17.36 -21.22 5.10
N THR A 5 16.57 -20.22 4.73
CA THR A 5 16.61 -18.87 5.28
C THR A 5 15.26 -18.57 5.92
N SER A 6 15.24 -18.25 7.21
CA SER A 6 14.02 -17.87 7.91
C SER A 6 14.14 -16.43 8.40
N GLY A 7 13.03 -15.70 8.34
CA GLY A 7 13.01 -14.30 8.76
C GLY A 7 11.71 -13.61 8.37
N ARG A 8 11.67 -12.31 8.67
CA ARG A 8 10.59 -11.42 8.24
C ARG A 8 10.99 -10.72 6.96
N PHE A 9 10.10 -10.73 5.98
CA PHE A 9 10.35 -10.15 4.67
C PHE A 9 9.17 -9.29 4.24
N ARG A 10 9.43 -8.26 3.46
CA ARG A 10 8.41 -7.56 2.67
C ARG A 10 8.38 -8.12 1.26
N VAL A 11 7.18 -8.44 0.78
CA VAL A 11 6.91 -8.72 -0.63
C VAL A 11 6.95 -7.38 -1.37
N HIS A 12 7.97 -7.14 -2.17
CA HIS A 12 8.16 -5.86 -2.88
C HIS A 12 7.37 -5.83 -4.19
N ASP A 13 7.42 -6.92 -4.96
CA ASP A 13 6.74 -7.06 -6.24
C ASP A 13 6.52 -8.54 -6.55
N ARG A 14 5.60 -8.82 -7.47
CA ARG A 14 5.40 -10.12 -8.11
C ARG A 14 5.57 -9.92 -9.61
N ARG A 15 6.56 -10.57 -10.20
CA ARG A 15 6.92 -10.33 -11.59
C ARG A 15 7.43 -11.60 -12.28
N PRO A 16 7.33 -11.68 -13.62
CA PRO A 16 8.01 -12.71 -14.37
C PRO A 16 9.53 -12.59 -14.20
N ARG A 17 10.23 -13.72 -14.12
CA ARG A 17 11.70 -13.73 -14.07
C ARG A 17 12.27 -13.02 -15.31
N PRO A 18 13.16 -12.02 -15.14
CA PRO A 18 13.76 -11.33 -16.29
C PRO A 18 14.61 -12.29 -17.13
N ASP A 19 14.52 -12.17 -18.45
CA ASP A 19 15.36 -12.92 -19.38
C ASP A 19 16.73 -12.25 -19.50
N ILE A 20 17.66 -12.65 -18.63
CA ILE A 20 19.00 -12.05 -18.56
C ILE A 20 19.85 -12.40 -19.79
N ASP A 21 19.69 -13.62 -20.33
CA ASP A 21 20.55 -14.16 -21.39
C ASP A 21 19.88 -14.18 -22.78
N GLY A 22 18.63 -13.71 -22.89
CA GLY A 22 17.86 -13.76 -24.15
C GLY A 22 17.48 -15.18 -24.57
N THR A 23 17.56 -16.14 -23.65
CA THR A 23 17.30 -17.57 -23.88
C THR A 23 16.21 -18.12 -22.97
N GLY A 24 15.60 -17.25 -22.18
CA GLY A 24 14.51 -17.58 -21.29
C GLY A 24 13.27 -18.09 -22.05
N PRO A 25 12.39 -18.82 -21.35
CA PRO A 25 11.10 -19.20 -21.92
C PRO A 25 10.29 -17.96 -22.31
N SER A 26 9.43 -18.09 -23.32
CA SER A 26 8.51 -17.03 -23.75
C SER A 26 7.51 -16.60 -22.68
N ASP A 27 7.28 -17.48 -21.70
CA ASP A 27 6.42 -17.26 -20.54
C ASP A 27 7.20 -17.69 -19.28
N PRO A 28 8.04 -16.78 -18.73
CA PRO A 28 8.85 -17.12 -17.57
C PRO A 28 8.00 -17.23 -16.31
N PRO A 29 8.34 -18.17 -15.41
CA PRO A 29 7.60 -18.33 -14.16
C PRO A 29 7.67 -17.04 -13.35
N GLU A 30 6.60 -16.76 -12.62
CA GLU A 30 6.55 -15.62 -11.72
C GLU A 30 7.41 -15.85 -10.47
N GLU A 31 8.00 -14.76 -9.99
CA GLU A 31 8.80 -14.70 -8.78
C GLU A 31 8.36 -13.51 -7.93
N PHE A 32 8.38 -13.73 -6.61
CA PHE A 32 8.30 -12.65 -5.64
C PHE A 32 9.67 -12.05 -5.43
N VAL A 33 9.70 -10.72 -5.39
CA VAL A 33 10.82 -9.94 -4.88
C VAL A 33 10.60 -9.78 -3.37
N LEU A 34 11.51 -10.30 -2.57
CA LEU A 34 11.46 -10.28 -1.11
C LEU A 34 12.62 -9.44 -0.59
N VAL A 35 12.33 -8.46 0.26
CA VAL A 35 13.36 -7.65 0.94
C VAL A 35 13.28 -7.94 2.43
N GLU A 36 14.41 -8.12 3.10
CA GLU A 36 14.42 -8.34 4.55
C GLU A 36 13.73 -7.16 5.26
N TYR A 37 12.82 -7.47 6.18
CA TYR A 37 12.13 -6.49 6.99
C TYR A 37 12.56 -6.66 8.45
N PRO A 38 13.63 -5.97 8.87
CA PRO A 38 14.18 -6.12 10.21
C PRO A 38 13.20 -5.60 11.27
N GLU A 39 13.20 -6.25 12.43
CA GLU A 39 12.34 -5.87 13.56
C GLU A 39 12.81 -4.59 14.26
N GLU A 40 14.09 -4.25 14.12
CA GLU A 40 14.70 -3.04 14.67
C GLU A 40 15.04 -2.06 13.56
N SER A 41 14.88 -0.76 13.83
CA SER A 41 15.29 0.31 12.90
C SER A 41 16.77 0.18 12.56
N ILE A 42 17.08 0.17 11.27
CA ILE A 42 18.45 0.10 10.79
C ILE A 42 19.04 1.50 10.72
N ASP A 43 20.23 1.68 11.29
CA ASP A 43 21.02 2.88 11.03
C ASP A 43 21.52 2.82 9.58
N PRO A 44 21.05 3.72 8.68
CA PRO A 44 21.44 3.70 7.29
C PRO A 44 22.91 4.06 7.07
N THR A 45 23.62 4.54 8.11
CA THR A 45 25.07 4.81 8.07
C THR A 45 25.91 3.61 8.52
N ALA A 46 25.28 2.51 8.95
CA ALA A 46 25.97 1.28 9.28
C ALA A 46 26.62 0.65 8.03
N PRO A 47 27.81 0.06 8.16
CA PRO A 47 28.59 -0.42 7.01
C PRO A 47 27.92 -1.57 6.24
N ASP A 48 27.05 -2.34 6.88
CA ASP A 48 26.32 -3.47 6.28
C ASP A 48 24.84 -3.12 5.99
N ALA A 49 24.47 -1.83 6.03
CA ALA A 49 23.09 -1.41 5.82
C ALA A 49 22.61 -1.63 4.38
N GLU A 50 23.51 -1.50 3.39
CA GLU A 50 23.19 -1.65 1.97
C GLU A 50 22.89 -3.11 1.62
N ASP A 51 23.73 -4.05 2.07
CA ASP A 51 23.56 -5.49 1.82
C ASP A 51 22.31 -6.07 2.50
N ARG A 52 21.79 -5.40 3.53
CA ARG A 52 20.63 -5.88 4.30
C ARG A 52 19.31 -5.76 3.53
N PHE A 53 19.26 -4.87 2.55
CA PHE A 53 18.07 -4.69 1.72
C PHE A 53 18.20 -5.37 0.35
N ASP A 54 19.22 -6.22 0.16
CA ASP A 54 19.39 -6.96 -1.08
C ASP A 54 18.16 -7.83 -1.38
N PRO A 55 17.54 -7.68 -2.56
CA PRO A 55 16.33 -8.41 -2.90
C PRO A 55 16.63 -9.90 -3.11
N LEU A 56 15.83 -10.73 -2.45
CA LEU A 56 15.76 -12.16 -2.63
C LEU A 56 14.62 -12.51 -3.59
N TYR A 57 14.83 -13.49 -4.46
CA TYR A 57 13.84 -13.93 -5.43
C TYR A 57 13.32 -15.32 -5.06
N ALA A 58 12.01 -15.43 -4.83
CA ALA A 58 11.35 -16.68 -4.50
C ALA A 58 10.29 -17.04 -5.53
N ALA A 59 10.19 -18.32 -5.90
CA ALA A 59 9.18 -18.76 -6.86
C ALA A 59 7.76 -18.44 -6.36
N ALA A 60 6.90 -17.89 -7.22
CA ALA A 60 5.50 -17.60 -6.91
C ALA A 60 4.58 -18.80 -7.18
N GLU A 61 5.08 -19.82 -7.86
CA GLU A 61 4.30 -20.94 -8.37
C GLU A 61 4.90 -22.31 -8.00
N GLY A 62 4.13 -23.37 -8.23
CA GLY A 62 4.56 -24.76 -8.01
C GLY A 62 4.36 -25.26 -6.58
N TYR A 63 3.46 -24.63 -5.83
CA TYR A 63 3.05 -25.07 -4.49
C TYR A 63 1.77 -25.90 -4.55
N GLU A 64 1.54 -26.72 -3.52
CA GLU A 64 0.35 -27.57 -3.40
C GLU A 64 -0.39 -27.33 -2.08
N GLY A 65 -1.71 -27.58 -2.09
CA GLY A 65 -2.56 -27.48 -0.89
C GLY A 65 -2.62 -26.08 -0.28
N ALA A 66 -2.74 -26.01 1.05
CA ALA A 66 -2.91 -24.75 1.78
C ALA A 66 -1.73 -23.77 1.62
N LEU A 67 -0.52 -24.27 1.31
CA LEU A 67 0.62 -23.41 1.01
C LEU A 67 0.42 -22.69 -0.33
N ALA A 68 -0.16 -23.36 -1.33
CA ALA A 68 -0.46 -22.73 -2.62
C ALA A 68 -1.45 -21.58 -2.45
N ASP A 69 -2.52 -21.77 -1.67
CA ASP A 69 -3.51 -20.73 -1.42
C ASP A 69 -2.87 -19.52 -0.72
N ARG A 70 -2.01 -19.75 0.29
CA ARG A 70 -1.30 -18.68 1.00
C ARG A 70 -0.36 -17.90 0.09
N VAL A 71 0.49 -18.60 -0.67
CA VAL A 71 1.43 -17.96 -1.62
C VAL A 71 0.68 -17.19 -2.71
N ALA A 72 -0.42 -17.75 -3.23
CA ALA A 72 -1.24 -17.09 -4.25
C ALA A 72 -1.94 -15.82 -3.73
N SER A 73 -2.23 -15.75 -2.42
CA SER A 73 -2.85 -14.58 -1.78
C SER A 73 -1.87 -13.45 -1.43
N LEU A 74 -0.56 -13.67 -1.58
CA LEU A 74 0.44 -12.63 -1.28
C LEU A 74 0.34 -11.48 -2.28
N GLU A 75 0.19 -10.27 -1.75
CA GLU A 75 0.21 -9.04 -2.53
C GLU A 75 1.50 -8.24 -2.27
N PRO A 76 1.98 -7.45 -3.26
CA PRO A 76 3.03 -6.47 -3.03
C PRO A 76 2.70 -5.55 -1.85
N GLY A 77 3.69 -5.29 -1.02
CA GLY A 77 3.63 -4.55 0.25
C GLY A 77 3.48 -5.44 1.49
N PHE A 78 2.99 -6.68 1.36
CA PHE A 78 2.74 -7.55 2.51
C PHE A 78 4.05 -7.82 3.26
N VAL A 79 3.98 -7.76 4.59
CA VAL A 79 5.06 -8.21 5.47
C VAL A 79 4.72 -9.60 5.94
N VAL A 80 5.64 -10.53 5.73
CA VAL A 80 5.46 -11.95 6.00
C VAL A 80 6.58 -12.49 6.88
N ASP A 81 6.23 -13.39 7.79
CA ASP A 81 7.18 -14.29 8.42
C ASP A 81 7.23 -15.56 7.58
N THR A 82 8.41 -15.92 7.09
CA THR A 82 8.58 -17.03 6.13
C THR A 82 9.86 -17.82 6.40
N THR A 83 9.82 -19.08 5.98
CA THR A 83 11.01 -19.91 5.78
C THR A 83 11.14 -20.23 4.29
N LEU A 84 12.27 -19.84 3.71
CA LEU A 84 12.64 -20.14 2.34
C LEU A 84 13.57 -21.35 2.31
N ALA A 85 13.29 -22.33 1.46
CA ALA A 85 14.17 -23.43 1.13
C ALA A 85 14.82 -23.20 -0.24
N TRP A 86 16.11 -23.51 -0.35
CA TRP A 86 16.87 -23.29 -1.57
C TRP A 86 17.04 -24.60 -2.35
N THR A 87 16.51 -24.63 -3.56
CA THR A 87 16.63 -25.78 -4.47
C THR A 87 17.12 -25.30 -5.82
N ASP A 88 18.24 -25.86 -6.31
CA ASP A 88 18.84 -25.52 -7.61
C ASP A 88 19.06 -24.01 -7.83
N GLY A 89 19.46 -23.31 -6.77
CA GLY A 89 19.73 -21.86 -6.81
C GLY A 89 18.49 -20.96 -6.81
N SER A 90 17.28 -21.53 -6.70
CA SER A 90 16.02 -20.78 -6.56
C SER A 90 15.46 -20.94 -5.14
N ALA A 91 15.00 -19.84 -4.54
CA ALA A 91 14.32 -19.90 -3.25
C ALA A 91 12.83 -20.27 -3.43
N ARG A 92 12.30 -21.03 -2.50
CA ARG A 92 10.88 -21.44 -2.45
C ARG A 92 10.34 -21.33 -1.04
N PHE A 93 9.08 -20.96 -0.90
CA PHE A 93 8.40 -20.94 0.39
C PHE A 93 8.27 -22.36 0.95
N ALA A 94 8.83 -22.61 2.13
CA ALA A 94 8.55 -23.80 2.92
C ALA A 94 7.35 -23.55 3.86
N ASP A 95 7.24 -22.32 4.38
CA ASP A 95 6.08 -21.83 5.12
C ASP A 95 6.00 -20.31 4.99
N VAL A 96 4.79 -19.75 5.12
CA VAL A 96 4.55 -18.31 5.04
C VAL A 96 3.33 -17.92 5.86
N GLU A 97 3.47 -16.84 6.63
CA GLU A 97 2.42 -16.21 7.42
C GLU A 97 2.44 -14.69 7.19
N VAL A 98 1.28 -14.09 6.92
CA VAL A 98 1.16 -12.64 6.75
C VAL A 98 1.07 -11.97 8.12
N VAL A 99 2.04 -11.11 8.43
CA VAL A 99 2.12 -10.34 9.67
C VAL A 99 1.46 -8.98 9.51
N ARG A 100 1.63 -8.37 8.33
CA ARG A 100 1.05 -7.04 8.03
C ARG A 100 0.67 -6.93 6.57
N GLU A 101 -0.57 -6.53 6.34
CA GLU A 101 -1.12 -6.33 5.00
C GLU A 101 -0.91 -4.90 4.48
N SER A 102 0.32 -4.39 4.57
CA SER A 102 0.68 -3.17 3.83
C SER A 102 0.61 -3.43 2.33
N ARG A 103 0.36 -2.43 1.49
CA ARG A 103 0.22 -2.62 0.03
C ARG A 103 1.14 -1.71 -0.75
N PHE A 104 1.81 -2.25 -1.76
CA PHE A 104 2.59 -1.48 -2.72
C PHE A 104 1.85 -1.44 -4.06
N ARG A 105 1.78 -0.26 -4.66
CA ARG A 105 1.14 -0.02 -5.95
C ARG A 105 2.14 0.66 -6.85
N PHE A 106 2.45 0.04 -7.99
CA PHE A 106 3.38 0.58 -8.97
C PHE A 106 2.60 1.05 -10.20
N ALA A 107 2.82 2.29 -10.61
CA ALA A 107 2.23 2.85 -11.81
C ALA A 107 3.32 3.53 -12.64
N ASP A 108 3.41 3.14 -13.89
CA ASP A 108 4.37 3.68 -14.84
C ASP A 108 3.67 4.59 -15.85
N ASP A 109 4.41 5.53 -16.40
CA ASP A 109 3.97 6.47 -17.43
C ASP A 109 2.65 7.19 -17.07
N VAL A 110 2.50 7.58 -15.80
CA VAL A 110 1.25 8.16 -15.32
C VAL A 110 1.05 9.57 -15.83
N GLU A 111 -0.17 9.86 -16.27
CA GLU A 111 -0.62 11.20 -16.62
C GLU A 111 -1.18 11.92 -15.39
N GLY A 112 -1.09 13.26 -15.37
CA GLY A 112 -1.72 14.05 -14.32
C GLY A 112 -1.11 13.82 -12.94
N MET A 113 0.20 14.00 -12.82
CA MET A 113 0.85 13.99 -11.50
C MET A 113 0.29 15.13 -10.63
N PHE A 114 -0.01 14.83 -9.36
CA PHE A 114 -0.60 15.82 -8.46
C PHE A 114 0.33 17.00 -8.20
N GLU A 115 -0.25 18.19 -8.08
CA GLU A 115 0.47 19.48 -8.01
C GLU A 115 1.54 19.51 -6.92
N ALA A 116 1.26 18.95 -5.74
CA ALA A 116 2.22 18.91 -4.64
C ALA A 116 3.52 18.15 -4.98
N ALA A 117 3.49 17.13 -5.85
CA ALA A 117 4.69 16.45 -6.30
C ALA A 117 5.47 17.30 -7.31
N VAL A 118 4.77 17.94 -8.25
CA VAL A 118 5.39 18.80 -9.28
C VAL A 118 6.06 20.01 -8.61
N ASP A 119 5.36 20.67 -7.69
CA ASP A 119 5.88 21.82 -6.95
C ASP A 119 7.09 21.44 -6.08
N ALA A 120 7.04 20.29 -5.41
CA ALA A 120 8.15 19.80 -4.61
C ALA A 120 9.35 19.43 -5.50
N TRP A 121 9.11 18.83 -6.67
CA TRP A 121 10.15 18.51 -7.63
C TRP A 121 10.85 19.76 -8.17
N ASP A 122 10.10 20.79 -8.55
CA ASP A 122 10.68 22.05 -9.04
C ASP A 122 11.57 22.72 -7.99
N GLN A 123 11.21 22.61 -6.71
CA GLN A 123 12.03 23.07 -5.59
C GLN A 123 13.32 22.25 -5.43
N ILE A 124 13.22 20.92 -5.40
CA ILE A 124 14.35 19.97 -5.28
C ILE A 124 15.35 20.19 -6.42
N ARG A 125 14.84 20.25 -7.66
CA ARG A 125 15.63 20.50 -8.86
C ARG A 125 16.34 21.85 -8.80
N SER A 126 15.65 22.90 -8.32
CA SER A 126 16.24 24.23 -8.16
C SER A 126 17.33 24.27 -7.09
N ALA A 127 17.21 23.46 -6.04
CA ALA A 127 18.22 23.29 -4.99
C ALA A 127 19.39 22.39 -5.42
N GLY A 128 19.25 21.62 -6.50
CA GLY A 128 20.24 20.64 -6.96
C GLY A 128 20.31 19.39 -6.09
N GLU A 129 19.23 19.08 -5.36
CA GLU A 129 19.11 17.89 -4.52
C GLU A 129 18.65 16.68 -5.37
N ALA A 130 19.11 15.48 -5.01
CA ALA A 130 18.76 14.25 -5.72
C ALA A 130 17.46 13.61 -5.20
N VAL A 131 17.11 13.91 -3.94
CA VAL A 131 15.93 13.37 -3.26
C VAL A 131 15.34 14.48 -2.41
N GLY A 132 14.01 14.58 -2.36
CA GLY A 132 13.32 15.42 -1.39
C GLY A 132 12.08 14.74 -0.83
N SER A 133 11.58 15.28 0.29
CA SER A 133 10.43 14.73 0.99
C SER A 133 9.47 15.81 1.46
N ILE A 134 8.17 15.57 1.36
CA ILE A 134 7.12 16.44 1.92
C ILE A 134 6.10 15.61 2.71
N THR A 135 5.60 16.16 3.81
CA THR A 135 4.44 15.60 4.52
C THR A 135 3.17 16.23 3.98
N THR A 136 2.26 15.41 3.49
CA THR A 136 0.95 15.85 3.00
C THR A 136 -0.06 15.90 4.14
N ARG A 137 -1.10 16.73 3.97
CA ARG A 137 -2.15 16.93 4.97
C ARG A 137 -3.53 16.80 4.33
N SER A 138 -4.51 16.39 5.13
CA SER A 138 -5.93 16.39 4.76
C SER A 138 -6.49 17.82 4.73
N ASN A 139 -7.75 17.95 4.32
CA ASN A 139 -8.48 19.23 4.35
C ASN A 139 -8.61 19.81 5.78
N ASP A 140 -8.59 18.94 6.79
CA ASP A 140 -8.64 19.32 8.20
C ASP A 140 -7.24 19.68 8.76
N GLY A 141 -6.19 19.60 7.92
CA GLY A 141 -4.81 19.91 8.29
C GLY A 141 -4.06 18.75 8.95
N GLU A 142 -4.68 17.59 9.10
CA GLU A 142 -4.06 16.42 9.70
C GLU A 142 -3.10 15.72 8.72
N PRO A 143 -1.88 15.33 9.14
CA PRO A 143 -0.97 14.62 8.25
C PRO A 143 -1.56 13.30 7.78
N ASN A 144 -1.61 13.06 6.47
CA ASN A 144 -2.24 11.88 5.86
C ASN A 144 -1.29 11.02 4.98
N GLY A 145 -0.12 11.55 4.62
CA GLY A 145 0.93 10.79 3.95
C GLY A 145 2.30 11.50 3.96
N ALA A 146 3.31 10.78 3.47
CA ALA A 146 4.67 11.28 3.25
C ALA A 146 5.10 10.96 1.82
N LEU A 147 5.40 11.99 1.04
CA LEU A 147 5.85 11.89 -0.33
C LEU A 147 7.37 12.04 -0.39
N TYR A 148 8.02 11.11 -1.08
CA TYR A 148 9.43 11.14 -1.41
C TYR A 148 9.58 11.20 -2.93
N LEU A 149 10.48 12.06 -3.41
CA LEU A 149 10.74 12.24 -4.84
C LEU A 149 12.18 11.85 -5.13
N PHE A 150 12.38 10.97 -6.09
CA PHE A 150 13.68 10.50 -6.56
C PHE A 150 13.92 11.03 -7.97
N ALA A 151 15.04 11.68 -8.23
CA ALA A 151 15.42 12.05 -9.58
C ALA A 151 15.56 10.81 -10.47
N ASP A 152 14.96 10.83 -11.66
CA ASP A 152 15.08 9.75 -12.65
C ASP A 152 15.89 10.23 -13.85
N ALA A 153 17.19 10.38 -13.64
CA ALA A 153 18.09 10.95 -14.63
C ALA A 153 18.35 9.97 -15.80
N PRO A 154 18.71 10.47 -17.00
CA PRO A 154 19.10 9.61 -18.11
C PRO A 154 20.23 8.65 -17.73
N GLY A 155 19.96 7.33 -17.78
CA GLY A 155 20.91 6.28 -17.43
C GLY A 155 20.71 5.67 -16.03
N SER A 156 19.82 6.23 -15.22
CA SER A 156 19.19 5.57 -14.08
C SER A 156 17.74 5.21 -14.43
N ASP A 157 17.20 4.19 -13.77
CA ASP A 157 15.77 3.87 -13.84
C ASP A 157 15.27 3.62 -12.41
N ALA A 158 15.04 4.73 -11.70
CA ALA A 158 14.67 4.71 -10.28
C ALA A 158 13.37 3.92 -10.06
N PHE A 159 12.44 3.95 -11.03
CA PHE A 159 11.18 3.23 -10.95
C PHE A 159 11.42 1.72 -10.98
N THR A 160 12.18 1.25 -11.96
CA THR A 160 12.54 -0.17 -12.07
C THR A 160 13.36 -0.62 -10.87
N ASP A 161 14.26 0.22 -10.35
CA ASP A 161 15.08 -0.10 -9.18
C ASP A 161 14.26 -0.19 -7.88
N LEU A 162 13.32 0.74 -7.64
CA LEU A 162 12.38 0.70 -6.52
C LEU A 162 11.48 -0.54 -6.61
N ARG A 163 10.93 -0.82 -7.80
CA ARG A 163 10.09 -1.98 -8.04
C ARG A 163 10.86 -3.30 -7.85
N ALA A 164 12.13 -3.32 -8.23
CA ALA A 164 13.01 -4.47 -8.03
C ALA A 164 13.56 -4.62 -6.60
N GLY A 165 13.25 -3.70 -5.68
CA GLY A 165 13.81 -3.69 -4.32
C GLY A 165 15.30 -3.33 -4.27
N ARG A 166 15.89 -2.83 -5.37
CA ARG A 166 17.29 -2.36 -5.40
C ARG A 166 17.45 -0.99 -4.73
N ILE A 167 16.42 -0.15 -4.81
CA ILE A 167 16.29 1.02 -3.95
C ILE A 167 15.29 0.66 -2.85
N PRO A 168 15.71 0.67 -1.57
CA PRO A 168 14.86 0.18 -0.47
C PRO A 168 13.76 1.18 -0.11
N ILE A 169 12.52 0.70 -0.01
CA ILE A 169 11.37 1.49 0.46
C ILE A 169 11.23 1.39 1.98
N GLU A 170 11.81 0.35 2.58
CA GLU A 170 11.76 0.02 4.01
C GLU A 170 12.14 1.22 4.90
N PRO A 171 13.25 1.95 4.64
CA PRO A 171 13.62 3.10 5.47
C PRO A 171 12.59 4.25 5.40
N LEU A 172 11.90 4.41 4.28
CA LEU A 172 10.87 5.44 4.11
C LEU A 172 9.63 5.10 4.94
N ALA A 173 9.17 3.85 4.84
CA ALA A 173 8.05 3.35 5.62
C ALA A 173 8.37 3.31 7.13
N ALA A 174 9.59 2.94 7.52
CA ALA A 174 10.05 2.94 8.90
C ALA A 174 10.01 4.35 9.50
N ARG A 175 10.54 5.36 8.79
CA ARG A 175 10.48 6.77 9.22
C ARG A 175 9.04 7.25 9.45
N VAL A 176 8.12 6.81 8.60
CA VAL A 176 6.68 7.11 8.76
C VAL A 176 6.12 6.46 10.03
N ASN A 177 6.40 5.19 10.27
CA ASN A 177 5.94 4.47 11.45
C ASN A 177 6.50 5.10 12.75
N GLU A 178 7.78 5.45 12.76
CA GLU A 178 8.41 6.17 13.87
C GLU A 178 7.75 7.52 14.13
N SER A 179 7.46 8.29 13.06
CA SER A 179 6.83 9.61 13.18
C SER A 179 5.39 9.55 13.68
N ARG A 180 4.69 8.42 13.48
CA ARG A 180 3.31 8.21 13.95
C ARG A 180 3.21 7.43 15.26
N GLU A 181 4.32 6.89 15.72
CA GLU A 181 4.37 6.00 16.89
C GLU A 181 3.44 4.76 16.73
N ASP A 182 3.26 4.29 15.49
CA ASP A 182 2.42 3.13 15.17
C ASP A 182 3.00 2.33 13.99
N ASP A 183 2.62 1.06 13.91
CA ASP A 183 3.07 0.12 12.90
C ASP A 183 1.92 -0.42 12.05
N GLY A 184 0.82 0.33 11.94
CA GLY A 184 -0.34 -0.03 11.15
C GLY A 184 -0.03 -0.30 9.68
N PRO A 185 -0.94 -0.99 8.97
CA PRO A 185 -0.76 -1.28 7.55
C PRO A 185 -0.76 0.02 6.73
N ARG A 186 0.26 0.17 5.89
CA ARG A 186 0.45 1.34 5.01
C ARG A 186 0.13 0.99 3.58
N GLU A 187 -0.24 1.99 2.78
CA GLU A 187 -0.22 1.83 1.33
C GLU A 187 0.84 2.76 0.73
N VAL A 188 1.69 2.20 -0.13
CA VAL A 188 2.77 2.92 -0.80
C VAL A 188 2.50 2.93 -2.29
N PHE A 189 2.43 4.12 -2.85
CA PHE A 189 2.28 4.33 -4.29
C PHE A 189 3.63 4.74 -4.87
N VAL A 190 4.14 3.98 -5.84
CA VAL A 190 5.35 4.29 -6.59
C VAL A 190 4.92 4.66 -8.00
N LEU A 191 5.06 5.93 -8.34
CA LEU A 191 4.52 6.52 -9.56
C LEU A 191 5.65 7.14 -10.39
N ARG A 192 5.78 6.73 -11.65
CA ARG A 192 6.63 7.43 -12.63
C ARG A 192 5.74 8.24 -13.57
N PRO A 193 5.77 9.57 -13.54
CA PRO A 193 5.00 10.43 -14.42
C PRO A 193 5.59 10.50 -15.83
N ALA A 194 4.74 10.50 -16.85
CA ALA A 194 5.14 10.60 -18.26
C ALA A 194 5.87 11.92 -18.60
N ALA A 195 5.51 12.99 -17.88
CA ALA A 195 5.91 14.36 -18.21
C ALA A 195 7.10 14.90 -17.39
N HIS A 196 7.62 14.14 -16.42
CA HIS A 196 8.66 14.62 -15.51
C HIS A 196 9.71 13.55 -15.20
N ASP A 197 10.96 13.98 -15.06
CA ASP A 197 12.13 13.12 -14.79
C ASP A 197 12.30 12.80 -13.28
N PHE A 198 11.25 12.33 -12.63
CA PHE A 198 11.31 11.88 -11.23
C PHE A 198 10.39 10.69 -10.96
N VAL A 199 10.65 9.94 -9.90
CA VAL A 199 9.74 8.90 -9.39
C VAL A 199 9.23 9.31 -8.01
N ALA A 200 7.92 9.27 -7.83
CA ALA A 200 7.27 9.57 -6.58
C ALA A 200 7.00 8.30 -5.78
N VAL A 201 7.48 8.25 -4.55
CA VAL A 201 7.13 7.23 -3.56
C VAL A 201 6.26 7.87 -2.49
N TYR A 202 4.96 7.60 -2.52
CA TYR A 202 3.99 8.19 -1.62
C TYR A 202 3.52 7.16 -0.60
N VAL A 203 3.95 7.33 0.66
CA VAL A 203 3.55 6.49 1.79
C VAL A 203 2.31 7.08 2.44
N VAL A 204 1.15 6.46 2.23
CA VAL A 204 -0.13 6.84 2.84
C VAL A 204 -0.27 6.15 4.19
N PHE A 205 -0.67 6.91 5.21
CA PHE A 205 -0.67 6.44 6.60
C PHE A 205 -1.79 5.46 6.91
N ASP A 206 -2.95 5.68 6.29
CA ASP A 206 -4.12 4.82 6.40
C ASP A 206 -4.47 4.27 5.01
N ARG A 207 -4.25 2.95 4.83
CA ARG A 207 -4.53 2.26 3.56
C ARG A 207 -6.03 2.22 3.22
N GLU A 208 -6.91 2.40 4.19
CA GLU A 208 -8.36 2.39 3.97
C GLU A 208 -8.93 3.81 3.89
N GLY A 209 -8.10 4.81 4.18
CA GLY A 209 -8.46 6.22 4.17
C GLY A 209 -8.76 6.78 2.78
N VAL A 210 -9.43 7.94 2.77
CA VAL A 210 -9.87 8.64 1.55
C VAL A 210 -8.73 8.91 0.58
N LEU A 211 -7.54 9.26 1.08
CA LEU A 211 -6.36 9.53 0.26
C LEU A 211 -5.94 8.27 -0.53
N ALA A 212 -5.83 7.13 0.13
CA ALA A 212 -5.46 5.87 -0.50
C ALA A 212 -6.48 5.48 -1.60
N GLN A 213 -7.77 5.61 -1.31
CA GLN A 213 -8.84 5.35 -2.28
C GLN A 213 -8.74 6.29 -3.49
N THR A 214 -8.55 7.59 -3.25
CA THR A 214 -8.41 8.59 -4.32
C THR A 214 -7.23 8.28 -5.23
N MET A 215 -6.08 7.88 -4.65
CA MET A 215 -4.90 7.49 -5.43
C MET A 215 -5.16 6.25 -6.30
N ARG A 216 -5.88 5.25 -5.76
CA ARG A 216 -6.27 4.07 -6.53
C ARG A 216 -7.19 4.43 -7.70
N ASP A 217 -8.19 5.27 -7.49
CA ASP A 217 -9.12 5.68 -8.56
C ASP A 217 -8.41 6.52 -9.63
N THR A 218 -7.54 7.45 -9.21
CA THR A 218 -6.87 8.40 -10.12
C THR A 218 -5.93 7.68 -11.07
N TYR A 219 -5.24 6.65 -10.60
CA TYR A 219 -4.21 5.95 -11.36
C TYR A 219 -4.58 4.50 -11.72
N ASP A 220 -5.83 4.11 -11.51
CA ASP A 220 -6.37 2.76 -11.77
C ASP A 220 -5.54 1.63 -11.12
N LEU A 221 -5.22 1.79 -9.82
CA LEU A 221 -4.30 0.90 -9.08
C LEU A 221 -5.02 -0.13 -8.21
N GLY A 222 -6.20 -0.58 -8.63
CA GLY A 222 -7.03 -1.57 -7.94
C GLY A 222 -8.36 -0.99 -7.44
N PRO A 223 -9.06 -1.66 -6.51
CA PRO A 223 -10.38 -1.23 -6.06
C PRO A 223 -10.27 0.09 -5.28
N GLY A 224 -10.65 1.19 -5.94
CA GLY A 224 -10.81 2.51 -5.35
C GLY A 224 -12.26 2.78 -4.91
N LEU A 225 -12.60 4.05 -4.67
CA LEU A 225 -13.92 4.49 -4.20
C LEU A 225 -15.04 4.08 -5.17
N ALA A 226 -14.75 4.02 -6.48
CA ALA A 226 -15.73 3.65 -7.49
C ALA A 226 -16.20 2.18 -7.38
N ALA A 227 -15.35 1.28 -6.86
CA ALA A 227 -15.71 -0.14 -6.70
C ALA A 227 -16.83 -0.35 -5.66
N GLY A 228 -16.95 0.56 -4.67
CA GLY A 228 -18.01 0.51 -3.65
C GLY A 228 -19.38 1.03 -4.12
N LEU A 229 -19.47 1.59 -5.34
CA LEU A 229 -20.72 2.11 -5.91
C LEU A 229 -21.38 1.15 -6.92
N ASP A 230 -20.61 0.22 -7.50
CA ASP A 230 -21.13 -0.81 -8.43
C ASP A 230 -21.69 -2.04 -7.69
N ASP A 231 -21.20 -2.34 -6.49
CA ASP A 231 -21.85 -3.30 -5.59
C ASP A 231 -23.02 -2.59 -4.89
N GLY A 232 -24.24 -2.81 -5.39
CA GLY A 232 -25.51 -2.22 -4.95
C GLY A 232 -25.91 -2.47 -3.49
N ALA A 233 -25.09 -2.02 -2.53
CA ALA A 233 -25.31 -2.12 -1.09
C ALA A 233 -26.11 -0.94 -0.50
N LEU A 234 -26.90 -0.26 -1.34
CA LEU A 234 -27.88 0.76 -0.91
C LEU A 234 -29.34 0.32 -1.08
N ASP A 235 -29.61 -0.97 -1.29
CA ASP A 235 -30.99 -1.49 -1.44
C ASP A 235 -31.38 -2.53 -0.37
N ALA A 236 -30.89 -2.36 0.87
CA ALA A 236 -31.30 -3.18 2.02
C ALA A 236 -31.99 -2.38 3.15
N ALA A 237 -32.19 -1.07 2.99
CA ALA A 237 -32.79 -0.22 4.02
C ALA A 237 -34.25 0.21 3.74
N LYS A 238 -34.90 -0.30 2.69
CA LYS A 238 -36.31 0.02 2.40
C LYS A 238 -37.26 -1.14 2.07
N ALA A 239 -36.85 -2.39 2.21
CA ALA A 239 -37.75 -3.53 2.13
C ALA A 239 -38.23 -3.95 3.53
N GLY A 240 -39.13 -3.15 4.11
CA GLY A 240 -39.72 -3.42 5.42
C GLY A 240 -41.01 -2.64 5.70
N SER A 241 -41.73 -2.23 4.65
CA SER A 241 -43.12 -1.80 4.77
C SER A 241 -43.93 -2.68 3.83
N ASP A 242 -44.70 -3.59 4.42
CA ASP A 242 -46.11 -3.89 4.09
C ASP A 242 -46.44 -5.34 4.46
N GLY A 243 -47.36 -5.53 5.42
CA GLY A 243 -47.87 -6.85 5.78
C GLY A 243 -48.65 -6.94 7.09
N ASP A 244 -49.76 -6.20 7.18
CA ASP A 244 -51.07 -6.50 7.81
C ASP A 244 -51.20 -7.63 8.86
N GLY A 245 -51.85 -7.34 10.00
CA GLY A 245 -52.30 -8.38 10.96
C GLY A 245 -52.91 -7.89 12.28
N ASP A 246 -54.13 -7.36 12.21
CA ASP A 246 -55.28 -7.38 13.17
C ASP A 246 -55.10 -7.77 14.66
N GLY A 247 -55.75 -7.00 15.57
CA GLY A 247 -56.43 -7.58 16.75
C GLY A 247 -56.23 -6.98 18.16
N SER A 248 -57.07 -5.99 18.49
CA SER A 248 -57.80 -5.80 19.77
C SER A 248 -57.10 -5.47 21.11
N GLY A 249 -57.63 -4.43 21.79
CA GLY A 249 -57.68 -4.27 23.26
C GLY A 249 -57.02 -2.98 23.78
N ASP A 250 -57.72 -1.85 23.94
CA ASP A 250 -58.63 -1.46 25.04
C ASP A 250 -57.97 -0.46 26.03
N GLU A 251 -58.60 0.71 26.09
CA GLU A 251 -58.72 1.72 27.15
C GLU A 251 -57.50 2.36 27.86
N GLY A 252 -57.48 3.71 27.81
CA GLY A 252 -57.40 4.50 29.04
C GLY A 252 -56.52 5.76 29.03
N GLY A 253 -57.15 6.94 28.90
CA GLY A 253 -56.89 8.06 29.82
C GLY A 253 -55.91 9.18 29.41
N LEU A 254 -56.49 10.26 28.86
CA LEU A 254 -56.33 11.68 29.24
C LEU A 254 -54.96 12.21 29.72
N SER A 255 -54.44 13.27 29.06
CA SER A 255 -54.45 14.65 29.61
C SER A 255 -53.55 15.61 28.80
N ASP A 256 -54.06 16.84 28.69
CA ASP A 256 -53.59 18.10 28.12
C ASP A 256 -52.15 18.60 28.41
N GLY A 257 -51.71 19.57 27.59
CA GLY A 257 -50.73 20.62 27.89
C GLY A 257 -49.78 20.90 26.72
N ASP A 258 -50.05 21.88 25.85
CA ASP A 258 -49.58 23.29 25.92
C ASP A 258 -48.04 23.40 25.84
N GLU A 259 -47.49 23.82 24.71
CA GLU A 259 -47.16 25.21 24.30
C GLU A 259 -45.67 25.53 24.51
N ASP A 260 -45.09 26.13 23.46
CA ASP A 260 -43.98 27.08 23.43
C ASP A 260 -42.58 26.69 23.93
N GLY A 261 -41.58 27.12 23.13
CA GLY A 261 -40.21 27.23 23.62
C GLY A 261 -39.13 27.22 22.55
N PHE A 262 -39.21 28.09 21.55
CA PHE A 262 -38.00 28.61 20.92
C PHE A 262 -37.17 29.26 22.03
N ASP A 263 -35.92 28.82 22.24
CA ASP A 263 -34.90 29.76 22.68
C ASP A 263 -33.53 29.42 22.13
N ALA A 264 -32.96 30.45 21.51
CA ALA A 264 -31.63 30.51 20.97
C ALA A 264 -30.72 31.09 22.06
N LEU A 265 -29.73 30.33 22.50
CA LEU A 265 -28.56 30.84 23.19
C LEU A 265 -27.35 30.17 22.53
N ASP A 266 -26.58 30.89 21.72
CA ASP A 266 -25.58 31.85 22.19
C ASP A 266 -24.51 31.15 23.03
N ARG A 267 -23.36 30.88 22.40
CA ARG A 267 -22.04 30.99 23.05
C ARG A 267 -20.92 30.87 22.02
N LEU A 268 -20.40 32.06 21.71
CA LEU A 268 -18.98 32.44 21.66
C LEU A 268 -17.94 31.32 21.82
#